data_AF-A0AA41ZPJ8-F1
#
_entry.id   AF-A0AA41ZPJ8-F1
#
_cell.length_a   1.000
_cell.length_b   1.000
_cell.length_c   1.000
_cell.angle_alpha   90.00
_cell.angle_beta   90.00
_cell.angle_gamma   90.00
#
_symmetry.space_group_name_H-M   'P 1'
#
loop_
_entity.id
_entity.type
_entity.pdbx_description
1 polymer ?
#
loop_
_entity_poly.entity_id
_entity_poly.type
_entity_poly.pdbx_seq_one_letter_code
_entity_poly.pdbx_strand_id
1 'polypeptide(L)'
;MNWGSFFGVEVRGDESDDEMAYKQLEYWIATTKKILSKKEKYKDRILVLNHAEFCISPEVEINKLAEYSGVNISSDLSSDLYSIPDRKAALPRYRDMDTGIFDSRQIEFVKSQGFGTE
;
A
#
# COMPACT_ATOMS: atom_id res chain seq x y z
N MET A 1 -11.65 14.91 3.25
CA MET A 1 -10.93 15.24 4.51
C MET A 1 -9.46 14.95 4.25
N ASN A 2 -8.58 15.96 4.35
CA ASN A 2 -7.14 15.78 4.13
C ASN A 2 -6.50 15.33 5.45
N TRP A 3 -6.04 14.09 5.52
CA TRP A 3 -5.37 13.52 6.70
C TRP A 3 -3.87 13.80 6.74
N GLY A 4 -3.31 14.42 5.69
CA GLY A 4 -1.88 14.75 5.57
C GLY A 4 -1.38 15.65 6.70
N SER A 5 -2.21 16.59 7.17
CA SER A 5 -1.84 17.52 8.25
C SER A 5 -1.50 16.82 9.57
N PHE A 6 -2.12 15.67 9.87
CA PHE A 6 -1.76 14.85 11.05
C PHE A 6 -0.32 14.31 11.00
N PHE A 7 0.29 14.32 9.81
CA PHE A 7 1.64 13.86 9.54
C PHE A 7 2.56 14.99 9.08
N GLY A 8 2.13 16.26 9.17
CA GLY A 8 2.89 17.42 8.70
C GLY A 8 2.96 17.57 7.18
N VAL A 9 2.11 16.86 6.43
CA VAL A 9 1.99 16.97 4.97
C VAL A 9 0.86 17.93 4.64
N GLU A 10 1.20 19.19 4.40
CA GLU A 10 0.23 20.24 4.08
C GLU A 10 0.06 20.43 2.58
N VAL A 11 -1.20 20.53 2.15
CA VAL A 11 -1.59 20.82 0.76
C VAL A 11 -2.33 22.16 0.76
N ARG A 12 -1.93 23.07 -0.12
CA ARG A 12 -2.41 24.45 -0.24
C ARG A 12 -3.39 24.63 -1.40
N GLY A 13 -3.40 23.70 -2.35
CA GLY A 13 -4.30 23.68 -3.50
C GLY A 13 -3.73 24.37 -4.74
N ASP A 14 -2.51 24.88 -4.66
CA ASP A 14 -1.76 25.52 -5.75
C ASP A 14 -0.47 24.76 -6.12
N GLU A 15 -0.29 23.54 -5.59
CA GLU A 15 0.84 22.68 -5.93
C GLU A 15 0.85 22.32 -7.42
N SER A 16 2.06 22.22 -7.98
CA SER A 16 2.26 21.53 -9.25
C SER A 16 1.96 20.02 -9.12
N ASP A 17 1.81 19.33 -10.25
CA ASP A 17 1.64 17.87 -10.26
C ASP A 17 2.81 17.14 -9.57
N ASP A 18 4.04 17.63 -9.75
CA ASP A 18 5.25 17.07 -9.13
C ASP A 18 5.27 17.29 -7.61
N GLU A 19 4.93 18.51 -7.16
CA GLU A 19 4.82 18.83 -5.73
C GLU A 19 3.72 18.00 -5.06
N MET A 20 2.61 17.80 -5.77
CA MET A 20 1.52 16.95 -5.31
C MET A 20 1.96 15.49 -5.20
N ALA A 21 2.63 14.94 -6.21
CA ALA A 21 3.16 13.58 -6.20
C ALA A 21 4.15 13.37 -5.04
N TYR A 22 5.09 14.31 -4.84
CA TYR A 22 6.03 14.29 -3.72
C TYR A 22 5.32 14.23 -2.37
N LYS A 23 4.33 15.11 -2.16
CA LYS A 23 3.56 15.17 -0.91
C LYS A 23 2.72 13.92 -0.69
N GLN A 24 2.12 13.36 -1.74
CA GLN A 24 1.37 12.11 -1.65
C GLN A 24 2.26 10.94 -1.21
N LEU A 25 3.49 10.88 -1.72
CA LEU A 25 4.45 9.86 -1.30
C LEU A 25 4.91 10.09 0.15
N GLU A 26 5.19 11.33 0.58
CA GLU A 26 5.47 11.64 1.99
C GLU A 26 4.35 11.18 2.92
N TYR A 27 3.09 11.44 2.54
CA TYR A 27 1.93 11.00 3.31
C TYR A 27 1.85 9.46 3.38
N TRP A 28 2.05 8.77 2.25
CA TRP A 28 2.07 7.32 2.21
C TRP A 28 3.19 6.73 3.10
N ILE A 29 4.39 7.32 3.06
CA ILE A 29 5.53 6.91 3.90
C ILE A 29 5.19 7.09 5.38
N ALA A 30 4.68 8.25 5.76
CA ALA A 30 4.40 8.58 7.15
C ALA A 30 3.30 7.68 7.75
N THR A 31 2.22 7.44 6.98
CA THR A 31 1.14 6.52 7.38
C THR A 31 1.63 5.08 7.46
N THR A 32 2.41 4.61 6.50
CA THR A 32 2.98 3.26 6.49
C THR A 32 3.90 3.04 7.69
N LYS A 33 4.85 3.93 7.94
CA LYS A 33 5.73 3.88 9.13
C LYS A 33 4.93 3.80 10.43
N LYS A 34 3.86 4.59 10.54
CA LYS A 34 2.99 4.56 11.72
C LYS A 34 2.29 3.21 11.90
N ILE A 35 1.77 2.60 10.83
CA ILE A 35 1.16 1.26 10.92
C ILE A 35 2.19 0.19 11.26
N LEU A 36 3.37 0.20 10.62
CA LEU A 36 4.44 -0.76 10.91
C LEU A 36 4.93 -0.67 12.36
N SER A 37 5.14 0.55 12.88
CA SER A 37 5.52 0.74 14.29
C SER A 37 4.46 0.22 15.27
N LYS A 38 3.17 0.31 14.90
CA LYS A 38 2.07 -0.24 15.70
C LYS A 38 1.98 -1.74 15.57
N LYS A 39 2.30 -2.32 14.41
CA LYS A 39 2.29 -3.76 14.20
C LYS A 39 3.20 -4.47 15.19
N GLU A 40 4.39 -3.91 15.48
CA GLU A 40 5.28 -4.46 16.50
C GLU A 40 4.66 -4.51 17.91
N LYS A 41 3.80 -3.54 18.22
CA LYS A 41 3.10 -3.47 19.51
C LYS A 41 1.81 -4.30 19.55
N TYR A 42 1.14 -4.48 18.42
CA TYR A 42 -0.18 -5.09 18.31
C TYR A 42 -0.19 -6.22 17.26
N LYS A 43 0.76 -7.14 17.37
CA LYS A 43 1.05 -8.17 16.35
C LYS A 43 -0.20 -8.92 15.89
N ASP A 44 -1.04 -9.34 16.83
CA ASP A 44 -2.25 -10.14 16.53
C ASP A 44 -3.47 -9.28 16.14
N ARG A 45 -3.29 -7.95 16.03
CA ARG A 45 -4.37 -7.00 15.70
C ARG A 45 -4.10 -6.16 14.46
N ILE A 46 -2.94 -6.35 13.81
CA ILE A 46 -2.63 -5.69 12.55
C ILE A 46 -2.10 -6.69 11.51
N LEU A 47 -2.92 -6.95 10.50
CA LEU A 47 -2.51 -7.60 9.25
C LEU A 47 -2.11 -6.54 8.23
N VAL A 48 -0.94 -6.74 7.60
CA VAL A 48 -0.47 -5.91 6.47
C VAL A 48 -0.43 -6.79 5.24
N LEU A 49 -1.10 -6.34 4.19
CA LEU A 49 -1.19 -7.00 2.89
C LEU A 49 -0.55 -6.08 1.85
N ASN A 50 0.24 -6.66 0.94
CA ASN A 50 0.74 -5.94 -0.21
C ASN A 50 -0.31 -6.04 -1.33
N HIS A 51 -0.74 -4.91 -1.88
CA HIS A 51 -1.78 -4.89 -2.91
C HIS A 51 -1.37 -5.63 -4.19
N ALA A 52 -0.11 -5.52 -4.61
CA ALA A 52 0.37 -6.22 -5.80
C ALA A 52 0.33 -7.74 -5.59
N GLU A 53 0.80 -8.23 -4.45
CA GLU A 53 0.71 -9.65 -4.09
C GLU A 53 -0.75 -10.12 -3.99
N PHE A 54 -1.64 -9.29 -3.42
CA PHE A 54 -3.06 -9.58 -3.33
C PHE A 54 -3.71 -9.74 -4.71
N CYS A 55 -3.29 -8.96 -5.70
CA CYS A 55 -3.77 -9.06 -7.07
C CYS A 55 -3.11 -10.20 -7.86
N ILE A 56 -1.83 -10.50 -7.62
CA ILE A 56 -1.09 -11.56 -8.35
C ILE A 56 -1.47 -12.95 -7.83
N SER A 57 -1.60 -13.09 -6.51
CA SER A 57 -1.86 -14.34 -5.80
C SER A 57 -3.04 -14.20 -4.84
N PRO A 58 -4.26 -13.93 -5.37
CA PRO A 58 -5.45 -13.66 -4.56
C PRO A 58 -5.80 -14.83 -3.63
N GLU A 59 -5.62 -16.08 -4.07
CA GLU A 59 -5.84 -17.28 -3.26
C GLU A 59 -5.03 -17.26 -1.97
N VAL A 60 -3.75 -16.89 -2.05
CA VAL A 60 -2.84 -16.88 -0.89
C VAL A 60 -3.25 -15.76 0.07
N GLU A 61 -3.43 -14.55 -0.43
CA GLU A 61 -3.66 -13.39 0.43
C GLU A 61 -5.10 -13.34 0.98
N ILE A 62 -6.10 -13.88 0.27
CA ILE A 62 -7.47 -14.02 0.78
C ILE A 62 -7.53 -15.08 1.88
N ASN A 63 -6.87 -16.22 1.72
CA ASN A 63 -6.82 -17.25 2.78
C ASN A 63 -6.12 -16.74 4.03
N LYS A 64 -5.01 -16.00 3.87
CA LYS A 64 -4.33 -15.31 4.96
C LYS A 64 -5.22 -14.30 5.67
N LEU A 65 -6.02 -13.53 4.93
CA LEU A 65 -6.99 -12.60 5.50
C LEU A 65 -8.11 -13.33 6.26
N ALA A 66 -8.60 -14.46 5.73
CA ALA A 66 -9.63 -15.28 6.34
C ALA A 66 -9.16 -15.89 7.66
N GLU A 67 -7.98 -16.52 7.64
CA GLU A 67 -7.32 -17.09 8.80
C GLU A 67 -7.11 -16.02 9.88
N TYR A 68 -6.55 -14.88 9.49
CA TYR A 68 -6.31 -13.77 10.40
C TYR A 68 -7.59 -13.21 11.01
N SER A 69 -8.70 -13.18 10.25
CA SER A 69 -9.99 -12.69 10.72
C SER A 69 -10.80 -13.73 11.49
N GLY A 70 -10.35 -14.99 11.54
CA GLY A 70 -11.11 -16.10 12.12
C GLY A 70 -12.39 -16.44 11.36
N VAL A 71 -12.46 -16.10 10.06
CA VAL A 71 -13.64 -16.33 9.22
C VAL A 71 -13.43 -17.61 8.41
N ASN A 72 -14.40 -18.51 8.47
CA ASN A 72 -14.41 -19.70 7.62
C ASN A 72 -15.07 -19.37 6.28
N ILE A 73 -14.37 -19.57 5.17
CA ILE A 73 -14.87 -19.33 3.81
C ILE A 73 -15.26 -20.70 3.23
N SER A 74 -16.51 -20.84 2.78
CA SER A 74 -16.94 -22.04 2.06
C SER A 74 -16.22 -22.18 0.72
N SER A 75 -16.16 -23.40 0.18
CA SER A 75 -15.58 -23.66 -1.15
C SER A 75 -16.17 -22.75 -2.22
N ASP A 76 -17.49 -22.57 -2.21
CA ASP A 76 -18.19 -21.84 -3.26
C ASP A 76 -17.88 -20.34 -3.18
N LEU A 77 -17.86 -19.78 -1.97
CA LEU A 77 -17.50 -18.38 -1.75
C LEU A 77 -16.01 -18.12 -2.05
N SER A 78 -15.14 -19.11 -1.84
CA SER A 78 -13.70 -18.94 -2.09
C SER A 78 -13.40 -18.64 -3.56
N SER A 79 -14.03 -19.36 -4.49
CA SER A 79 -13.87 -19.13 -5.93
C SER A 79 -14.29 -17.72 -6.33
N ASP A 80 -15.43 -17.26 -5.79
CA ASP A 80 -15.93 -15.91 -6.06
C ASP A 80 -14.96 -14.85 -5.54
N LEU A 81 -14.49 -14.99 -4.30
CA LEU A 81 -13.55 -14.05 -3.69
C LEU A 81 -12.22 -14.00 -4.45
N TYR A 82 -11.68 -15.14 -4.88
CA TYR A 82 -10.43 -15.20 -5.65
C TYR A 82 -10.52 -14.49 -7.00
N SER A 83 -11.73 -14.34 -7.55
CA SER A 83 -11.97 -13.67 -8.82
C SER A 83 -12.05 -12.14 -8.73
N ILE A 84 -12.20 -11.58 -7.52
CA ILE A 84 -12.36 -10.13 -7.31
C ILE A 84 -11.09 -9.33 -7.67
N PRO A 85 -9.88 -9.73 -7.22
CA PRO A 85 -8.69 -8.91 -7.47
C PRO A 85 -8.29 -8.90 -8.95
N ASP A 86 -8.19 -7.70 -9.53
CA ASP A 86 -7.73 -7.54 -10.91
C ASP A 86 -6.20 -7.62 -10.98
N ARG A 87 -5.68 -8.64 -11.67
CA ARG A 87 -4.24 -8.79 -11.93
C ARG A 87 -3.63 -7.58 -12.63
N LYS A 88 -4.39 -6.86 -13.47
CA LYS A 88 -3.89 -5.65 -14.15
C LYS A 88 -3.65 -4.50 -13.17
N ALA A 89 -4.34 -4.49 -12.03
CA ALA A 89 -4.12 -3.49 -10.98
C ALA A 89 -2.80 -3.71 -10.21
N ALA A 90 -2.13 -4.86 -10.38
CA ALA A 90 -0.78 -5.11 -9.86
C ALA A 90 0.32 -4.48 -10.72
N LEU A 91 0.00 -3.97 -11.92
CA LEU A 91 1.01 -3.40 -12.82
C LEU A 91 1.66 -2.16 -12.17
N PRO A 92 2.99 -2.04 -12.25
CA PRO A 92 3.73 -0.94 -11.63
C PRO A 92 3.54 0.36 -12.42
N ARG A 93 2.41 1.04 -12.17
CA ARG A 93 2.01 2.30 -12.83
C ARG A 93 3.04 3.42 -12.70
N TYR A 94 3.91 3.36 -11.69
CA TYR A 94 4.96 4.35 -11.45
C TYR A 94 6.11 4.28 -12.47
N ARG A 95 6.25 3.18 -13.24
CA ARG A 95 7.34 3.04 -14.22
C ARG A 95 7.25 4.01 -15.39
N ASP A 96 6.05 4.50 -15.68
CA ASP A 96 5.81 5.47 -16.76
C ASP A 96 5.95 6.93 -16.26
N MET A 97 6.32 7.14 -15.00
CA MET A 97 6.45 8.46 -14.37
C MET A 97 7.92 8.82 -14.11
N ASP A 98 8.24 10.11 -14.20
CA ASP A 98 9.57 10.60 -13.80
C ASP A 98 9.74 10.46 -12.28
N THR A 99 10.68 9.62 -11.87
CA THR A 99 11.00 9.39 -10.46
C THR A 99 12.02 10.39 -9.92
N GLY A 100 12.60 11.25 -10.77
CA GLY A 100 13.57 12.28 -10.40
C GLY A 100 13.02 13.37 -9.49
N ILE A 101 11.69 13.46 -9.35
CA ILE A 101 11.00 14.38 -8.44
C ILE A 101 11.09 13.94 -6.97
N PHE A 102 11.41 12.67 -6.71
CA PHE A 102 11.47 12.11 -5.36
C PHE A 102 12.89 12.11 -4.81
N ASP A 103 13.03 12.37 -3.52
CA ASP A 103 14.34 12.32 -2.86
C ASP A 103 14.75 10.88 -2.51
N SER A 104 16.04 10.69 -2.22
CA SER A 104 16.60 9.38 -1.92
C SER A 104 15.94 8.70 -0.72
N ARG A 105 15.49 9.44 0.29
CA ARG A 105 14.84 8.87 1.48
C ARG A 105 13.50 8.24 1.12
N GLN A 106 12.75 8.88 0.22
CA GLN A 106 11.47 8.36 -0.24
C GLN A 106 11.67 7.09 -1.07
N ILE A 107 12.60 7.11 -2.02
CA ILE A 107 12.94 5.97 -2.87
C ILE A 107 13.45 4.79 -2.04
N GLU A 108 14.38 5.02 -1.11
CA GLU A 108 14.91 3.98 -0.23
C GLU A 108 13.83 3.35 0.65
N PHE A 109 12.91 4.15 1.18
CA PHE A 109 11.81 3.61 1.97
C PHE A 109 10.90 2.73 1.12
N VAL A 110 10.51 3.17 -0.08
CA VAL A 110 9.67 2.38 -1.00
C VAL A 110 10.35 1.06 -1.37
N LYS A 111 11.66 1.07 -1.65
CA LYS A 111 12.45 -0.17 -1.85
C LYS A 111 12.40 -1.10 -0.65
N SER A 112 12.54 -0.57 0.57
CA SER A 112 12.47 -1.38 1.79
C SER A 112 11.11 -2.06 2.00
N GLN A 113 10.06 -1.56 1.34
CA GLN A 113 8.72 -2.16 1.37
C GLN A 113 8.49 -3.18 0.22
N GLY A 114 9.53 -3.48 -0.57
CA GLY A 114 9.49 -4.49 -1.63
C GLY A 114 9.06 -3.98 -3.00
N PHE A 115 8.99 -2.66 -3.21
CA PHE A 115 8.68 -2.08 -4.52
C PHE A 115 9.96 -1.86 -5.34
N GLY A 116 9.92 -2.17 -6.63
CA GLY A 116 10.97 -1.79 -7.58
C GLY A 116 10.97 -0.27 -7.84
N THR A 117 12.12 0.29 -8.19
CA THR A 117 12.24 1.72 -8.57
C THR A 117 13.20 1.91 -9.75
N GLU A 118 13.37 0.86 -10.56
CA GLU A 118 14.14 0.86 -11.81
C GLU A 118 13.21 0.99 -13.01
#